data_AF-A0A841C235-F1
#
_entry.id   AF-A0A841C235-F1
#
_cell.length_a   1.000
_cell.length_b   1.000
_cell.length_c   1.000
_cell.angle_alpha   90.00
_cell.angle_beta   90.00
_cell.angle_gamma   90.00
#
_symmetry.space_group_name_H-M   'P 1'
#
loop_
_entity.id
_entity.type
_entity.pdbx_description
1 polymer ?
#
loop_
_entity_poly.entity_id
_entity_poly.type
_entity_poly.pdbx_seq_one_letter_code
_entity_poly.pdbx_strand_id
1 'polypeptide(L)'
;MGPDVLMMHFPPELAMDRPPPGWRPRPIGTGAEIRATFARTLPGCHYRDGELHYSGDGFTISAFVDEFDDQPVLGLTIVITRDGGDPLPTTLALTAALDAGATMSTARG
;
A
#
# COMPACT_ATOMS: atom_id res chain seq x y z
N MET A 1 13.47 7.82 -16.72
CA MET A 1 13.66 6.52 -16.03
C MET A 1 12.29 6.06 -15.57
N GLY A 2 11.95 4.78 -15.78
CA GLY A 2 10.75 4.17 -15.20
C GLY A 2 11.03 3.65 -13.78
N PRO A 3 10.01 3.19 -13.05
CA PRO A 3 10.22 2.61 -11.72
C PRO A 3 10.99 1.30 -11.80
N ASP A 4 11.82 1.02 -10.79
CA ASP A 4 12.53 -0.26 -10.67
C ASP A 4 11.60 -1.37 -10.18
N VAL A 5 10.66 -1.03 -9.28
CA VAL A 5 9.63 -1.95 -8.79
C VAL A 5 8.28 -1.22 -8.74
N LEU A 6 7.25 -1.88 -9.25
CA LEU A 6 5.86 -1.49 -9.12
C LEU A 6 5.13 -2.58 -8.35
N MET A 7 4.53 -2.22 -7.22
CA MET A 7 3.70 -3.12 -6.43
C MET A 7 2.25 -2.63 -6.49
N MET A 8 1.35 -3.55 -6.84
CA MET A 8 -0.08 -3.31 -6.96
C MET A 8 -0.79 -4.27 -6.02
N HIS A 9 -1.46 -3.71 -5.02
CA HIS A 9 -2.30 -4.49 -4.10
C HIS A 9 -3.75 -4.19 -4.42
N PHE A 10 -4.37 -5.04 -5.22
CA PHE A 10 -5.77 -4.91 -5.63
C PHE A 10 -6.44 -6.28 -5.56
N PRO A 11 -7.72 -6.36 -5.16
CA PRO A 11 -8.53 -7.54 -5.39
C PRO A 11 -8.46 -7.92 -6.87
N PRO A 12 -8.16 -9.19 -7.21
CA PRO A 12 -8.03 -9.62 -8.61
C PRO A 12 -9.31 -9.39 -9.41
N GLU A 13 -10.47 -9.34 -8.74
CA GLU A 13 -11.74 -9.05 -9.37
C GLU A 13 -11.92 -7.59 -9.81
N LEU A 14 -11.11 -6.63 -9.30
CA LEU A 14 -11.04 -5.27 -9.84
C LEU A 14 -10.33 -5.21 -11.20
N ALA A 15 -9.56 -6.24 -11.56
CA ALA A 15 -8.96 -6.37 -12.87
C ALA A 15 -9.92 -6.97 -13.92
N MET A 16 -11.17 -7.30 -13.53
CA MET A 16 -12.19 -7.81 -14.43
C MET A 16 -13.10 -6.69 -14.91
N ASP A 17 -13.43 -6.67 -16.20
CA ASP A 17 -14.37 -5.70 -16.80
C ASP A 17 -15.77 -5.74 -16.17
N ARG A 18 -16.14 -6.86 -15.54
CA ARG A 18 -17.42 -7.01 -14.83
C ARG A 18 -17.30 -7.93 -13.61
N PRO A 19 -17.22 -7.38 -12.39
CA PRO A 19 -17.29 -8.18 -11.17
C PRO A 19 -18.61 -8.96 -11.06
N PRO A 20 -18.62 -10.12 -10.36
CA PRO A 20 -19.85 -10.89 -10.16
C PRO A 20 -20.94 -10.07 -9.44
N PRO A 21 -22.23 -10.29 -9.74
CA PRO A 21 -23.31 -9.65 -9.00
C PRO A 21 -23.18 -9.91 -7.50
N GLY A 22 -23.21 -8.84 -6.70
CA GLY A 22 -23.10 -8.93 -5.23
C GLY A 22 -21.69 -9.07 -4.69
N TRP A 23 -20.66 -9.07 -5.54
CA TRP A 23 -19.27 -9.04 -5.09
C TRP A 23 -18.99 -7.72 -4.34
N ARG A 24 -18.37 -7.83 -3.17
CA ARG A 24 -17.86 -6.71 -2.40
C ARG A 24 -16.36 -6.94 -2.16
N PRO A 25 -15.48 -6.03 -2.63
CA PRO A 25 -14.05 -6.17 -2.40
C PRO A 25 -13.80 -6.18 -0.89
N ARG A 26 -12.93 -7.09 -0.46
CA ARG A 26 -12.40 -7.03 0.89
C ARG A 26 -11.41 -5.87 0.95
N PRO A 27 -11.59 -4.88 1.85
CA PRO A 27 -10.63 -3.80 2.02
C PRO A 27 -9.28 -4.35 2.50
N ILE A 28 -8.21 -3.69 2.09
CA ILE A 28 -6.85 -3.92 2.62
C ILE A 28 -6.77 -3.43 4.08
N GLY A 29 -7.52 -2.37 4.38
CA GLY A 29 -7.67 -1.74 5.69
C GLY A 29 -8.44 -0.43 5.55
N THR A 30 -8.51 0.37 6.60
CA THR A 30 -8.93 1.78 6.48
C THR A 30 -7.76 2.68 6.10
N GLY A 31 -8.04 3.91 5.65
CA GLY A 31 -7.00 4.91 5.41
C GLY A 31 -6.03 5.05 6.60
N ALA A 32 -6.56 5.11 7.83
CA ALA A 32 -5.74 5.20 9.04
C ALA A 32 -4.84 3.97 9.24
N GLU A 33 -5.36 2.77 9.01
CA GLU A 33 -4.60 1.52 9.16
C GLU A 33 -3.47 1.42 8.14
N ILE A 34 -3.72 1.85 6.90
CA ILE A 34 -2.70 1.89 5.85
C ILE A 34 -1.64 2.93 6.18
N ARG A 35 -2.03 4.16 6.55
CA ARG A 35 -1.06 5.20 6.94
C ARG A 35 -0.22 4.80 8.14
N ALA A 36 -0.83 4.17 9.15
CA ALA A 36 -0.13 3.65 10.31
C ALA A 36 0.82 2.51 9.95
N THR A 37 0.46 1.67 8.98
CA THR A 37 1.33 0.60 8.48
C THR A 37 2.57 1.17 7.83
N PHE A 38 2.42 2.14 6.93
CA PHE A 38 3.56 2.84 6.34
C PHE A 38 4.46 3.50 7.39
N ALA A 39 3.89 4.22 8.37
CA ALA A 39 4.66 4.89 9.41
C ALA A 39 5.48 3.90 10.27
N ARG A 40 4.98 2.68 10.48
CA ARG A 40 5.72 1.63 11.21
C ARG A 40 6.82 0.99 10.36
N THR A 41 6.56 0.74 9.08
CA THR A 41 7.50 0.03 8.20
C THR A 41 8.56 0.94 7.59
N LEU A 42 8.24 2.22 7.41
CA LEU A 42 9.08 3.23 6.78
C LEU A 42 9.28 4.42 7.74
N PRO A 43 10.10 4.28 8.79
CA PRO A 43 10.42 5.40 9.67
C PRO A 43 10.99 6.56 8.85
N GLY A 44 10.33 7.71 8.90
CA GLY A 44 10.69 8.90 8.10
C GLY A 44 9.84 9.11 6.83
N CYS A 45 8.87 8.25 6.55
CA CYS A 45 7.86 8.56 5.54
C CYS A 45 7.04 9.79 5.94
N HIS A 46 6.60 10.56 4.95
CA HIS A 46 5.73 11.71 5.14
C HIS A 46 4.70 11.76 4.02
N TYR A 47 3.60 12.48 4.25
CA TYR A 47 2.58 12.69 3.23
C TYR A 47 2.70 14.09 2.66
N ARG A 48 2.62 14.20 1.34
CA ARG A 48 2.56 15.46 0.59
C ARG A 48 1.43 15.34 -0.42
N ASP A 49 0.45 16.24 -0.33
CA ASP A 49 -0.66 16.31 -1.29
C ASP A 49 -1.41 14.97 -1.47
N GLY A 50 -1.52 14.18 -0.40
CA GLY A 50 -2.17 12.85 -0.41
C GLY A 50 -1.24 11.67 -0.75
N GLU A 51 -0.07 11.96 -1.33
CA GLU A 51 0.95 10.97 -1.66
C GLU A 51 1.89 10.73 -0.48
N LEU A 52 2.08 9.46 -0.10
CA LEU A 52 3.15 9.03 0.78
C LEU A 52 4.48 9.14 0.02
N HIS A 53 5.48 9.74 0.64
CA HIS A 53 6.86 9.73 0.20
C HIS A 53 7.80 9.19 1.28
N TYR A 54 8.73 8.35 0.87
CA TYR A 54 9.86 7.89 1.66
C TYR A 54 11.14 7.95 0.82
N SER A 55 12.25 8.32 1.45
CA SER A 55 13.58 8.33 0.84
C SER A 55 14.59 7.88 1.89
N GLY A 56 15.31 6.81 1.59
CA GLY A 56 16.28 6.21 2.51
C GLY A 56 17.07 5.10 1.82
N ASP A 57 18.26 4.80 2.34
CA ASP A 57 19.08 3.65 1.94
C ASP A 57 19.31 3.51 0.42
N GLY A 58 19.34 4.63 -0.31
CA GLY A 58 19.56 4.66 -1.76
C GLY A 58 18.35 4.22 -2.59
N PHE A 59 17.13 4.41 -2.10
CA PHE A 59 15.91 4.28 -2.91
C PHE A 59 14.79 5.19 -2.38
N THR A 60 13.75 5.36 -3.19
CA THR A 60 12.54 6.09 -2.84
C THR A 60 11.33 5.19 -2.96
N ILE A 61 10.35 5.42 -2.11
CA ILE A 61 9.03 4.80 -2.19
C ILE A 61 7.99 5.91 -2.26
N SER A 62 7.04 5.80 -3.18
CA SER A 62 5.83 6.60 -3.15
C SER A 62 4.56 5.77 -3.30
N ALA A 63 3.48 6.22 -2.68
CA ALA A 63 2.19 5.54 -2.73
C ALA A 63 1.03 6.52 -2.56
N PHE A 64 -0.07 6.30 -3.28
CA PHE A 64 -1.28 7.10 -3.13
C PHE A 64 -2.23 6.42 -2.16
N VAL A 65 -2.64 7.16 -1.12
CA VAL A 65 -3.70 6.77 -0.19
C VAL A 65 -4.65 7.95 -0.14
N ASP A 66 -5.60 8.00 -1.07
CA ASP A 66 -6.55 9.10 -1.23
C ASP A 66 -7.74 8.95 -0.28
N GLU A 67 -7.94 7.75 0.24
CA GLU A 67 -8.98 7.46 1.22
C GLU A 67 -8.74 8.23 2.54
N PHE A 68 -9.85 8.76 3.07
CA PHE A 68 -9.89 9.29 4.43
C PHE A 68 -9.66 8.17 5.46
N ASP A 69 -9.30 8.58 6.67
CA ASP A 69 -8.86 7.67 7.73
C ASP A 69 -9.87 6.56 8.10
N ASP A 70 -11.17 6.85 7.96
CA ASP A 70 -12.28 5.94 8.24
C ASP A 70 -12.79 5.19 6.99
N GLN A 71 -12.28 5.51 5.81
CA GLN A 71 -12.71 4.91 4.55
C GLN A 71 -11.92 3.65 4.22
N PRO A 72 -12.57 2.63 3.63
CA PRO A 72 -11.91 1.40 3.22
C PRO A 72 -11.00 1.65 2.01
N VAL A 73 -9.73 1.25 2.12
CA VAL A 73 -8.78 1.22 1.02
C VAL A 73 -8.96 -0.09 0.26
N LEU A 74 -9.37 0.01 -0.99
CA LEU A 74 -9.64 -1.17 -1.84
C LEU A 74 -8.47 -1.52 -2.75
N GLY A 75 -7.56 -0.58 -2.96
CA GLY A 75 -6.45 -0.73 -3.86
C GLY A 75 -5.29 0.15 -3.44
N LEU A 76 -4.06 -0.32 -3.65
CA LEU A 76 -2.87 0.44 -3.33
C LEU A 76 -1.83 0.25 -4.43
N THR A 77 -1.33 1.37 -4.95
CA THR A 77 -0.19 1.36 -5.87
C THR A 77 1.01 1.93 -5.14
N ILE A 78 2.10 1.17 -5.12
CA ILE A 78 3.37 1.55 -4.50
C ILE A 78 4.43 1.53 -5.58
N VAL A 79 5.10 2.66 -5.74
CA VAL A 79 6.16 2.90 -6.72
C VAL A 79 7.49 2.96 -5.99
N ILE A 80 8.48 2.21 -6.46
CA ILE A 80 9.80 2.16 -5.86
C ILE A 80 10.85 2.46 -6.93
N THR A 81 11.70 3.44 -6.65
CA THR A 81 12.79 3.85 -7.54
C THR A 81 14.11 3.70 -6.82
N ARG A 82 15.06 2.99 -7.43
CA ARG A 82 16.40 2.78 -6.90
C ARG A 82 17.29 3.96 -7.26
N ASP A 83 18.12 4.33 -6.29
CA ASP A 83 19.21 5.30 -6.42
C ASP A 83 20.47 4.74 -5.73
N GLY A 84 20.88 3.54 -6.16
CA GLY A 84 22.08 2.85 -5.66
C GLY A 84 21.88 1.86 -4.50
N GLY A 85 20.70 1.84 -3.88
CA GLY A 85 20.32 0.92 -2.80
C GLY A 85 19.65 -0.38 -3.26
N ASP A 86 19.45 -1.31 -2.32
CA ASP A 86 18.61 -2.50 -2.49
C ASP A 86 17.26 -2.34 -1.76
N PRO A 87 16.15 -2.11 -2.48
CA PRO A 87 14.84 -1.90 -1.87
C PRO A 87 14.16 -3.20 -1.47
N LEU A 88 14.67 -4.38 -1.85
CA LEU A 88 13.97 -5.65 -1.70
C LEU A 88 13.60 -5.96 -0.23
N PRO A 89 14.50 -5.81 0.78
CA PRO A 89 14.15 -6.10 2.16
C PRO A 89 12.99 -5.23 2.68
N THR A 90 13.03 -3.93 2.37
CA THR A 90 11.99 -2.96 2.76
C THR A 90 10.67 -3.24 2.05
N THR A 91 10.73 -3.59 0.77
CA THR A 91 9.55 -3.96 -0.03
C THR A 91 8.86 -5.20 0.54
N LEU A 92 9.62 -6.22 0.89
CA LEU A 92 9.08 -7.46 1.49
C LEU A 92 8.45 -7.20 2.86
N ALA A 93 9.11 -6.39 3.70
CA ALA A 93 8.59 -6.02 5.02
C ALA A 93 7.27 -5.23 4.90
N LEU A 94 7.19 -4.28 3.98
CA LEU A 94 5.97 -3.51 3.69
C LEU A 94 4.84 -4.41 3.18
N THR A 95 5.14 -5.31 2.24
CA THR A 95 4.18 -6.28 1.70
C THR A 95 3.58 -7.14 2.81
N ALA A 96 4.43 -7.74 3.64
CA ALA A 96 4.01 -8.60 4.74
C ALA A 96 3.14 -7.83 5.77
N ALA A 97 3.46 -6.57 6.03
CA ALA A 97 2.70 -5.74 6.95
C ALA A 97 1.31 -5.39 6.41
N LEU A 98 1.19 -5.10 5.11
CA LEU A 98 -0.09 -4.84 4.44
C LEU A 98 -0.98 -6.09 4.42
N ASP A 99 -0.40 -7.27 4.14
CA ASP A 99 -1.13 -8.54 4.18
C ASP A 99 -1.62 -8.90 5.59
N ALA A 100 -0.79 -8.67 6.61
CA ALA A 100 -1.20 -8.90 8.00
C ALA A 100 -2.34 -7.96 8.44
N GLY A 101 -2.31 -6.70 8.01
CA GLY A 101 -3.39 -5.72 8.24
C GLY A 101 -4.71 -6.14 7.59
N ALA A 102 -4.66 -6.57 6.33
CA ALA A 102 -5.81 -7.09 5.60
C ALA A 102 -6.45 -8.30 6.30
N THR A 103 -5.64 -9.10 7.02
CA THR A 103 -6.09 -10.28 7.75
C THR A 103 -6.74 -9.96 9.11
N MET A 104 -6.40 -8.86 9.78
CA MET A 104 -6.99 -8.51 11.09
C MET A 104 -8.40 -7.91 11.00
N SER A 105 -8.78 -7.33 9.86
CA SER A 105 -10.14 -6.82 9.63
C SER A 105 -11.22 -7.92 9.74
N THR A 106 -10.86 -9.21 9.64
CA THR A 106 -11.80 -10.35 9.83
C THR A 106 -12.16 -10.69 11.28
N ALA A 107 -11.56 -10.05 12.29
CA ALA A 107 -11.82 -10.40 13.70
C ALA A 107 -12.90 -9.53 14.39
N ARG A 108 -13.59 -8.65 13.65
CA ARG A 108 -14.69 -7.80 14.18
C ARG A 108 -15.99 -7.94 13.39
N GLY A 109 -16.37 -9.18 13.08
CA GLY A 109 -17.69 -9.54 12.55
C GLY A 109 -18.47 -10.39 13.53
#